data_AF-A0ABD2KSF5-F1
#
_entry.id   AF-A0ABD2KSF5-F1
#
_cell.length_a   1.000
_cell.length_b   1.000
_cell.length_c   1.000
_cell.angle_alpha   90.00
_cell.angle_beta   90.00
_cell.angle_gamma   90.00
#
_symmetry.space_group_name_H-M   'P 1'
#
loop_
_entity.id
_entity.type
_entity.pdbx_description
1 polymer ?
#
loop_
_entity_poly.entity_id
_entity_poly.type
_entity_poly.pdbx_seq_one_letter_code
_entity_poly.pdbx_strand_id
1 'polypeptide(L)'
;MAKRNLPHKLNCKRARQKRESKREEQETKLERARQAKFAKKTVQQQQIGHEEGEVETEQQEMDQAEQVEVVPGIQRVPCAVSSKIAFLLNLRIFRNILRGGGPMHVTEFLPQSPRRDNILVALELLAKLQSFAVADLLSADQIADFRATADQFRVHMLEHFHRHCSTSKFHHLVHHAPEFAENHGFWGLLSEQPVEKFHALFNDDLARKANTKDLHDILMFCARESAIRNAIFDSNEL
;
A
#
# COMPACT_ATOMS: atom_id res chain seq x y z
N MET A 1 38.05 -57.08 14.14
CA MET A 1 38.93 -55.97 14.57
C MET A 1 38.30 -54.64 14.17
N ALA A 2 37.82 -53.88 15.15
CA ALA A 2 37.15 -52.60 14.96
C ALA A 2 38.15 -51.48 14.69
N LYS A 3 37.93 -50.70 13.62
CA LYS A 3 38.45 -49.34 13.39
C LYS A 3 38.00 -48.88 12.00
N ARG A 4 37.21 -47.79 11.94
CA ARG A 4 37.07 -46.79 10.84
C ARG A 4 35.63 -46.23 10.82
N ASN A 5 35.30 -45.32 11.74
CA ASN A 5 34.12 -44.45 11.64
C ASN A 5 34.28 -43.12 12.44
N LEU A 6 35.53 -42.73 12.73
CA LEU A 6 35.84 -41.51 13.50
C LEU A 6 35.80 -40.16 12.75
N PRO A 7 35.99 -40.03 11.41
CA PRO A 7 36.14 -38.71 10.80
C PRO A 7 34.81 -37.94 10.67
N HIS A 8 33.67 -38.61 10.57
CA HIS A 8 32.38 -37.93 10.35
C HIS A 8 31.85 -37.22 11.61
N LYS A 9 32.10 -37.77 12.81
CA LYS A 9 31.62 -37.18 14.07
C LYS A 9 32.37 -35.89 14.45
N LEU A 10 33.64 -35.76 14.07
CA LEU A 10 34.43 -34.55 14.29
C LEU A 10 33.97 -33.36 13.43
N ASN A 11 33.58 -33.62 12.18
CA ASN A 11 33.07 -32.56 11.29
C ASN A 11 31.73 -32.00 11.75
N CYS A 12 30.82 -32.83 12.28
CA CYS A 12 29.54 -32.35 12.82
C CYS A 12 29.72 -31.46 14.06
N LYS A 13 30.66 -31.79 14.96
CA LYS A 13 30.93 -30.96 16.15
C LYS A 13 31.48 -29.58 15.77
N ARG A 14 32.42 -29.51 14.83
CA ARG A 14 32.97 -28.23 14.33
C ARG A 14 31.92 -27.37 13.65
N ALA A 15 31.03 -27.99 12.86
CA ALA A 15 29.94 -27.27 12.21
C ALA A 15 28.95 -26.68 13.23
N ARG A 16 28.66 -27.41 14.31
CA ARG A 16 27.78 -26.95 15.39
C ARG A 16 28.41 -25.79 16.17
N GLN A 17 29.67 -25.91 16.59
CA GLN A 17 30.40 -24.83 17.27
C GLN A 17 30.47 -23.55 16.43
N LYS A 18 30.67 -23.68 15.11
CA LYS A 18 30.68 -22.52 14.20
C LYS A 18 29.31 -21.85 14.08
N ARG A 19 28.20 -22.60 14.23
CA ARG A 19 26.84 -22.03 14.24
C ARG A 19 26.53 -21.34 15.57
N GLU A 20 26.92 -21.94 16.70
CA GLU A 20 26.76 -21.37 18.03
C GLU A 20 27.55 -20.05 18.16
N SER A 21 28.82 -20.03 17.76
CA SER A 21 29.64 -18.80 17.75
C SER A 21 29.06 -17.69 16.88
N LYS A 22 28.49 -18.01 15.69
CA LYS A 22 27.83 -17.01 14.84
C LYS A 22 26.55 -16.46 15.47
N ARG A 23 25.82 -17.27 16.22
CA ARG A 23 24.61 -16.85 16.92
C ARG A 23 24.93 -15.90 18.07
N GLU A 24 25.94 -16.23 18.87
CA GLU A 24 26.43 -15.35 19.94
C GLU A 24 26.92 -13.99 19.40
N GLU A 25 27.61 -13.98 18.26
CA GLU A 25 28.04 -12.75 17.59
C GLU A 25 26.85 -11.90 17.10
N GLN A 26 25.78 -12.53 16.61
CA GLN A 26 24.55 -11.83 16.21
C GLN A 26 23.80 -11.26 17.40
N GLU A 27 23.69 -12.01 18.50
CA GLU A 27 23.04 -11.55 19.72
C GLU A 27 23.79 -10.35 20.33
N THR A 28 25.13 -10.40 20.39
CA THR A 28 25.93 -9.24 20.86
C THR A 28 25.82 -8.02 19.95
N LYS A 29 25.75 -8.18 18.62
CA LYS A 29 25.52 -7.06 17.70
C LYS A 29 24.13 -6.43 17.90
N LEU A 30 23.11 -7.24 18.12
CA LEU A 30 21.75 -6.77 18.38
C LEU A 30 21.65 -6.03 19.71
N GLU A 31 22.31 -6.53 20.75
CA GLU A 31 22.39 -5.90 22.08
C GLU A 31 23.04 -4.50 21.98
N ARG A 32 24.18 -4.40 21.29
CA ARG A 32 24.86 -3.11 21.04
C ARG A 32 23.99 -2.13 20.27
N ALA A 33 23.24 -2.60 19.28
CA ALA A 33 22.32 -1.75 18.52
C ALA A 33 21.16 -1.24 19.39
N ARG A 34 20.65 -2.07 20.32
CA ARG A 34 19.62 -1.65 21.29
C ARG A 34 20.15 -0.60 22.26
N GLN A 35 21.34 -0.80 22.82
CA GLN A 35 21.99 0.16 23.71
C GLN A 35 22.26 1.50 23.01
N ALA A 36 22.74 1.49 21.77
CA ALA A 36 22.96 2.71 20.98
C ALA A 36 21.66 3.48 20.69
N LYS A 37 20.55 2.77 20.43
CA LYS A 37 19.23 3.40 20.27
C LYS A 37 18.74 4.03 21.57
N PHE A 38 18.96 3.38 22.71
CA PHE A 38 18.57 3.91 24.00
C PHE A 38 19.36 5.18 24.35
N ALA A 39 20.68 5.16 24.16
CA ALA A 39 21.54 6.34 24.38
C ALA A 39 21.13 7.54 23.52
N LYS A 40 20.81 7.33 22.24
CA LYS A 40 20.31 8.41 21.36
C LYS A 40 18.99 9.01 21.84
N LYS A 41 18.07 8.18 22.34
CA LYS A 41 16.78 8.64 22.87
C LYS A 41 16.95 9.47 24.15
N THR A 42 17.90 9.10 25.02
CA THR A 42 18.21 9.87 26.24
C THR A 42 18.80 11.24 25.93
N VAL A 43 19.72 11.34 24.96
CA VAL A 43 20.28 12.64 24.53
C VAL A 43 19.21 13.54 23.94
N GLN A 44 18.28 12.98 23.14
CA GLN A 44 17.20 13.76 22.53
C GLN A 44 16.19 14.29 23.58
N GLN A 45 15.94 13.56 24.66
CA GLN A 45 15.07 14.04 25.75
C GLN A 45 15.73 15.12 26.61
N GLN A 46 17.06 15.11 26.76
CA GLN A 46 17.78 16.16 27.48
C GLN A 46 17.88 17.48 26.70
N GLN A 47 17.85 17.43 25.36
CA GLN A 47 17.84 18.63 24.52
C GLN A 47 16.48 19.34 24.51
N ILE A 48 15.37 18.59 24.64
CA ILE A 48 14.01 19.16 24.73
C ILE A 48 13.79 19.89 26.07
N GLY A 49 14.44 19.44 27.15
CA GLY A 49 14.33 20.09 28.46
C GLY A 49 15.16 21.37 28.63
N HIS A 50 15.97 21.77 27.65
CA HIS A 50 16.81 22.97 27.71
C HIS A 50 16.29 24.14 26.86
N GLU A 51 15.28 23.94 26.02
CA GLU A 51 14.64 24.99 25.21
C GLU A 51 13.38 25.60 25.87
N GLU A 52 12.91 25.06 27.00
CA GLU A 52 11.75 25.59 27.75
C GLU A 52 12.15 26.60 28.87
N GLY A 53 13.39 27.10 28.88
CA GLY A 53 13.94 27.93 29.97
C GLY A 53 14.28 29.39 29.65
N GLU A 54 14.07 29.88 28.43
CA GLU A 54 14.43 31.26 28.04
C GLU A 54 13.39 31.92 27.12
N VAL A 55 12.13 32.06 27.56
CA VAL A 55 11.20 33.06 26.97
C VAL A 55 10.24 33.58 28.06
N GLU A 56 10.76 34.29 29.05
CA GLU A 56 9.96 35.18 29.88
C GLU A 56 10.70 36.50 30.07
N THR A 57 10.54 37.42 29.13
CA THR A 57 10.37 38.86 29.41
C THR A 57 10.13 39.62 28.10
N GLU A 58 9.23 40.61 28.15
CA GLU A 58 8.84 41.57 27.11
C GLU A 58 7.59 41.25 26.29
N GLN A 59 6.42 41.50 26.90
CA GLN A 59 5.31 42.10 26.15
C GLN A 59 4.46 42.98 27.08
N GLN A 60 4.65 44.28 26.94
CA GLN A 60 3.81 45.33 27.49
C GLN A 60 3.26 46.15 26.31
N GLU A 61 1.92 46.24 26.27
CA GLU A 61 1.07 47.21 25.56
C GLU A 61 1.12 47.33 24.02
N MET A 62 0.03 46.95 23.33
CA MET A 62 -0.90 47.91 22.71
C MET A 62 -2.04 47.23 21.90
N ASP A 63 -3.24 47.74 22.18
CA ASP A 63 -4.52 47.81 21.45
C ASP A 63 -4.81 47.09 20.12
N GLN A 64 -5.97 46.42 20.16
CA GLN A 64 -7.08 46.36 19.17
C GLN A 64 -6.76 46.30 17.66
N ALA A 65 -6.99 45.13 17.05
CA ALA A 65 -7.88 44.94 15.89
C ALA A 65 -7.95 43.45 15.47
N GLU A 66 -9.18 42.95 15.37
CA GLU A 66 -9.68 41.92 14.46
C GLU A 66 -8.64 41.15 13.60
N GLN A 67 -8.42 39.85 13.89
CA GLN A 67 -8.11 38.80 12.90
C GLN A 67 -7.97 37.38 13.49
N VAL A 68 -8.74 36.46 12.89
CA VAL A 68 -8.46 35.04 12.58
C VAL A 68 -7.57 34.25 13.56
N GLU A 69 -8.17 33.30 14.27
CA GLU A 69 -7.45 32.19 14.92
C GLU A 69 -6.74 31.32 13.86
N VAL A 70 -5.44 31.53 13.71
CA VAL A 70 -4.51 30.57 13.12
C VAL A 70 -3.95 29.73 14.26
N VAL A 71 -4.34 28.47 14.35
CA VAL A 71 -3.74 27.50 15.28
C VAL A 71 -2.32 27.16 14.79
N PRO A 72 -1.25 27.45 15.55
CA PRO A 72 0.09 27.03 15.20
C PRO A 72 0.38 25.66 15.82
N GLY A 73 0.99 24.75 15.05
CA GLY A 73 1.65 23.57 15.64
C GLY A 73 1.31 22.19 15.08
N ILE A 74 1.13 22.04 13.76
CA ILE A 74 1.28 20.71 13.14
C ILE A 74 2.59 20.70 12.35
N GLN A 75 3.67 20.26 13.02
CA GLN A 75 4.89 19.83 12.35
C GLN A 75 4.53 18.71 11.36
N ARG A 76 4.64 18.99 10.07
CA ARG A 76 4.52 17.98 9.01
C ARG A 76 5.71 17.04 9.11
N VAL A 77 5.47 15.85 9.65
CA VAL A 77 6.42 14.73 9.57
C VAL A 77 6.60 14.36 8.09
N PRO A 78 7.84 14.28 7.56
CA PRO A 78 8.06 13.88 6.18
C PRO A 78 7.81 12.37 6.05
N CYS A 79 6.57 11.99 5.71
CA CYS A 79 6.22 10.61 5.36
C CYS A 79 6.60 10.34 3.91
N ALA A 80 7.92 10.33 3.63
CA ALA A 80 8.46 10.03 2.31
C ALA A 80 8.91 8.57 2.15
N VAL A 81 8.68 7.72 3.15
CA VAL A 81 8.90 6.28 3.03
C VAL A 81 7.55 5.59 3.14
N SER A 82 7.08 5.11 1.98
CA SER A 82 6.09 4.05 1.81
C SER A 82 4.67 4.44 1.36
N SER A 83 4.50 5.47 0.50
CA SER A 83 3.19 5.69 -0.15
C SER A 83 2.76 4.49 -1.01
N LYS A 84 3.70 3.78 -1.64
CA LYS A 84 3.40 2.59 -2.47
C LYS A 84 3.00 1.35 -1.66
N ILE A 85 3.62 1.04 -0.52
CA ILE A 85 3.18 -0.11 0.31
C ILE A 85 1.90 0.24 1.07
N ALA A 86 1.73 1.48 1.52
CA ALA A 86 0.45 1.95 2.06
C ALA A 86 -0.68 1.90 1.01
N PHE A 87 -0.38 2.21 -0.26
CA PHE A 87 -1.33 2.12 -1.37
C PHE A 87 -1.66 0.67 -1.77
N LEU A 88 -0.67 -0.23 -1.82
CA LEU A 88 -0.88 -1.65 -2.11
C LEU A 88 -1.59 -2.39 -0.97
N LEU A 89 -1.28 -2.06 0.29
CA LEU A 89 -2.06 -2.51 1.45
C LEU A 89 -3.50 -1.99 1.36
N ASN A 90 -3.70 -0.73 0.95
CA ASN A 90 -5.02 -0.16 0.73
C ASN A 90 -5.83 -0.89 -0.35
N LEU A 91 -5.27 -1.17 -1.54
CA LEU A 91 -6.05 -1.81 -2.62
C LEU A 91 -6.55 -3.21 -2.25
N ARG A 92 -5.73 -4.01 -1.56
CA ARG A 92 -6.16 -5.34 -1.09
C ARG A 92 -7.24 -5.23 -0.02
N ILE A 93 -7.12 -4.27 0.89
CA ILE A 93 -8.14 -3.98 1.90
C ILE A 93 -9.43 -3.51 1.23
N PHE A 94 -9.39 -2.56 0.30
CA PHE A 94 -10.56 -2.10 -0.45
C PHE A 94 -11.22 -3.23 -1.25
N ARG A 95 -10.43 -4.10 -1.87
CA ARG A 95 -10.97 -5.26 -2.60
C ARG A 95 -11.63 -6.26 -1.67
N ASN A 96 -11.06 -6.50 -0.48
CA ASN A 96 -11.67 -7.37 0.53
C ASN A 96 -12.93 -6.74 1.15
N ILE A 97 -12.94 -5.43 1.33
CA ILE A 97 -14.10 -4.66 1.79
C ILE A 97 -15.25 -4.79 0.78
N LEU A 98 -14.97 -4.61 -0.50
CA LEU A 98 -16.02 -4.59 -1.52
C LEU A 98 -16.44 -5.99 -2.00
N ARG A 99 -15.53 -6.97 -2.06
CA ARG A 99 -15.81 -8.32 -2.60
C ARG A 99 -15.79 -9.45 -1.56
N GLY A 100 -15.02 -9.31 -0.49
CA GLY A 100 -14.75 -10.41 0.46
C GLY A 100 -15.79 -10.46 1.58
N GLY A 101 -15.64 -9.58 2.56
CA GLY A 101 -16.62 -9.46 3.65
C GLY A 101 -17.87 -8.68 3.24
N GLY A 102 -17.75 -7.86 2.19
CA GLY A 102 -18.83 -7.01 1.73
C GLY A 102 -18.96 -5.69 2.52
N PRO A 103 -19.71 -4.72 1.98
CA PRO A 103 -19.90 -3.39 2.54
C PRO A 103 -20.32 -3.32 4.01
N MET A 104 -21.04 -4.34 4.49
CA MET A 104 -21.59 -4.40 5.85
C MET A 104 -20.51 -4.31 6.94
N HIS A 105 -19.34 -4.90 6.74
CA HIS A 105 -18.28 -4.86 7.77
C HIS A 105 -17.67 -3.46 7.96
N VAL A 106 -17.75 -2.60 6.93
CA VAL A 106 -17.27 -1.22 7.06
C VAL A 106 -18.23 -0.40 7.91
N THR A 107 -19.53 -0.68 7.78
CA THR A 107 -20.58 0.08 8.47
C THR A 107 -20.91 -0.49 9.85
N GLU A 108 -20.37 -1.65 10.23
CA GLU A 108 -20.55 -2.26 11.56
C GLU A 108 -20.04 -1.36 12.69
N PHE A 109 -18.96 -0.61 12.45
CA PHE A 109 -18.38 0.31 13.41
C PHE A 109 -19.08 1.68 13.45
N LEU A 110 -20.03 1.92 12.55
CA LEU A 110 -20.78 3.17 12.51
C LEU A 110 -22.07 3.04 13.33
N PRO A 111 -22.46 4.07 14.10
CA PRO A 111 -23.73 4.07 14.79
C PRO A 111 -24.90 4.02 13.79
N GLN A 112 -25.97 3.32 14.17
CA GLN A 112 -27.20 3.26 13.38
C GLN A 112 -27.72 4.67 13.14
N SER A 113 -27.79 5.06 11.88
CA SER A 113 -28.20 6.39 11.44
C SER A 113 -28.53 6.36 9.95
N PRO A 114 -29.39 7.27 9.45
CA PRO A 114 -29.66 7.38 8.00
C PRO A 114 -28.38 7.57 7.18
N ARG A 115 -27.37 8.25 7.74
CA ARG A 115 -26.07 8.43 7.09
C ARG A 115 -25.31 7.11 6.91
N ARG A 116 -25.33 6.24 7.93
CA ARG A 116 -24.74 4.89 7.83
C ARG A 116 -25.40 4.08 6.73
N ASP A 117 -26.73 4.13 6.64
CA ASP A 117 -27.49 3.41 5.64
C ASP A 117 -27.19 3.92 4.23
N ASN A 118 -27.07 5.24 4.05
CA ASN A 118 -26.66 5.84 2.78
C ASN A 118 -25.22 5.44 2.38
N ILE A 119 -24.30 5.34 3.35
CA ILE A 119 -22.94 4.84 3.10
C ILE A 119 -22.98 3.39 2.64
N LEU A 120 -23.80 2.57 3.29
CA LEU A 120 -23.95 1.16 2.94
C LEU A 120 -24.43 0.99 1.50
N VAL A 121 -25.52 1.68 1.12
CA VAL A 121 -26.05 1.64 -0.26
C VAL A 121 -25.00 2.10 -1.27
N ALA A 122 -24.25 3.17 -0.97
CA ALA A 122 -23.18 3.64 -1.85
C ALA A 122 -22.08 2.58 -2.04
N LEU A 123 -21.68 1.90 -0.96
CA LEU A 123 -20.66 0.85 -1.01
C LEU A 123 -21.15 -0.41 -1.74
N GLU A 124 -22.43 -0.78 -1.60
CA GLU A 124 -23.05 -1.91 -2.34
C GLU A 124 -23.09 -1.63 -3.85
N LEU A 125 -23.53 -0.43 -4.23
CA LEU A 125 -23.51 0.00 -5.63
C LEU A 125 -22.07 0.00 -6.18
N LEU A 126 -21.11 0.52 -5.42
CA LEU A 126 -19.70 0.52 -5.82
C LEU A 126 -19.13 -0.90 -5.94
N ALA A 127 -19.48 -1.81 -5.02
CA ALA A 127 -19.08 -3.21 -5.08
C ALA A 127 -19.65 -3.90 -6.33
N LYS A 128 -20.91 -3.61 -6.67
CA LYS A 128 -21.53 -4.09 -7.92
C LYS A 128 -20.85 -3.49 -9.15
N LEU A 129 -20.53 -2.19 -9.18
CA LEU A 129 -19.73 -1.60 -10.27
C LEU A 129 -18.37 -2.28 -10.43
N GLN A 130 -17.71 -2.60 -9.31
CA GLN A 130 -16.44 -3.29 -9.32
C GLN A 130 -16.56 -4.73 -9.86
N SER A 131 -17.71 -5.38 -9.77
CA SER A 131 -17.87 -6.76 -10.28
C SER A 131 -17.80 -6.83 -11.81
N PHE A 132 -18.13 -5.74 -12.52
CA PHE A 132 -17.96 -5.62 -13.98
C PHE A 132 -16.51 -5.35 -14.40
N ALA A 133 -15.63 -4.97 -13.48
CA ALA A 133 -14.19 -4.85 -13.73
C ALA A 133 -13.50 -6.21 -13.71
N VAL A 134 -13.90 -7.08 -14.64
CA VAL A 134 -13.30 -8.39 -14.92
C VAL A 134 -12.40 -8.30 -16.15
N ALA A 135 -11.39 -9.15 -16.21
CA ALA A 135 -10.53 -9.30 -17.38
C ALA A 135 -11.20 -10.25 -18.40
N ASP A 136 -12.42 -9.90 -18.81
CA ASP A 136 -13.23 -10.66 -19.76
C ASP A 136 -14.17 -9.73 -20.54
N LEU A 137 -14.78 -10.25 -21.61
CA LEU A 137 -15.85 -9.59 -22.34
C LEU A 137 -17.14 -9.62 -21.50
N LEU A 138 -17.87 -8.51 -21.54
CA LEU A 138 -19.18 -8.37 -20.90
C LEU A 138 -20.28 -8.73 -21.90
N SER A 139 -21.28 -9.48 -21.46
CA SER A 139 -22.50 -9.70 -22.24
C SER A 139 -23.31 -8.41 -22.37
N ALA A 140 -24.22 -8.35 -23.34
CA ALA A 140 -25.12 -7.21 -23.51
C ALA A 140 -25.92 -6.91 -22.24
N ASP A 141 -26.41 -7.94 -21.54
CA ASP A 141 -27.13 -7.80 -20.28
C ASP A 141 -26.24 -7.23 -19.17
N GLN A 142 -24.98 -7.69 -19.08
CA GLN A 142 -24.02 -7.17 -18.11
C GLN A 142 -23.66 -5.70 -18.38
N ILE A 143 -23.59 -5.30 -19.65
CA ILE A 143 -23.35 -3.90 -20.03
C ILE A 143 -24.55 -3.03 -19.64
N ALA A 144 -25.77 -3.48 -19.94
CA ALA A 144 -26.99 -2.78 -19.53
C ALA A 144 -27.08 -2.64 -18.01
N ASP A 145 -26.79 -3.72 -17.27
CA ASP A 145 -26.72 -3.71 -15.80
C ASP A 145 -25.62 -2.79 -15.27
N PHE A 146 -24.46 -2.73 -15.95
CA PHE A 146 -23.37 -1.84 -15.58
C PHE A 146 -23.79 -0.37 -15.70
N ARG A 147 -24.39 0.02 -16.83
CA ARG A 147 -24.93 1.38 -17.02
C ARG A 147 -25.99 1.71 -15.98
N ALA A 148 -26.99 0.85 -15.79
CA ALA A 148 -28.05 1.09 -14.82
C ALA A 148 -27.50 1.25 -13.39
N THR A 149 -26.52 0.42 -13.01
CA THR A 149 -25.87 0.52 -11.70
C THR A 149 -25.05 1.81 -11.57
N ALA A 150 -24.38 2.25 -12.65
CA ALA A 150 -23.57 3.48 -12.64
C ALA A 150 -24.45 4.71 -12.48
N ASP A 151 -25.61 4.73 -13.13
CA ASP A 151 -26.61 5.79 -12.98
C ASP A 151 -27.22 5.82 -11.57
N GLN A 152 -27.57 4.66 -11.02
CA GLN A 152 -28.05 4.57 -9.63
C GLN A 152 -27.00 5.08 -8.64
N PHE A 153 -25.74 4.67 -8.80
CA PHE A 153 -24.64 5.15 -7.97
C PHE A 153 -24.46 6.66 -8.09
N ARG A 154 -24.54 7.22 -9.30
CA ARG A 154 -24.43 8.65 -9.55
C ARG A 154 -25.52 9.44 -8.84
N VAL A 155 -26.78 9.04 -9.01
CA VAL A 155 -27.93 9.71 -8.37
C VAL A 155 -27.79 9.67 -6.85
N HIS A 156 -27.53 8.49 -6.28
CA HIS A 156 -27.37 8.30 -4.84
C HIS A 156 -26.23 9.16 -4.26
N MET A 157 -25.09 9.22 -4.96
CA MET A 157 -23.94 10.03 -4.55
C MET A 157 -24.22 11.54 -4.63
N LEU A 158 -24.97 11.99 -5.64
CA LEU A 158 -25.34 13.41 -5.75
C LEU A 158 -26.34 13.82 -4.67
N GLU A 159 -27.31 12.97 -4.34
CA GLU A 159 -28.32 13.25 -3.33
C GLU A 159 -27.75 13.28 -1.91
N HIS A 160 -26.89 12.32 -1.57
CA HIS A 160 -26.43 12.14 -0.18
C HIS A 160 -24.99 12.58 0.08
N PHE A 161 -24.16 12.70 -0.97
CA PHE A 161 -22.70 12.89 -0.87
C PHE A 161 -22.15 13.89 -1.90
N HIS A 162 -22.92 14.94 -2.27
CA HIS A 162 -22.56 15.89 -3.35
C HIS A 162 -21.13 16.44 -3.27
N ARG A 163 -20.59 16.71 -2.06
CA ARG A 163 -19.23 17.23 -1.88
C ARG A 163 -18.13 16.29 -2.36
N HIS A 164 -18.43 15.00 -2.51
CA HIS A 164 -17.49 13.96 -2.93
C HIS A 164 -17.59 13.63 -4.43
N CYS A 165 -18.54 14.23 -5.15
CA CYS A 165 -18.82 13.93 -6.57
C CYS A 165 -17.94 14.72 -7.56
N SER A 166 -17.06 15.61 -7.09
CA SER A 166 -16.23 16.46 -7.95
C SER A 166 -14.93 15.80 -8.44
N THR A 167 -14.67 14.55 -8.08
CA THR A 167 -13.43 13.87 -8.47
C THR A 167 -13.48 13.38 -9.91
N SER A 168 -12.36 13.48 -10.62
CA SER A 168 -12.24 12.97 -11.99
C SER A 168 -12.56 11.48 -12.08
N LYS A 169 -12.14 10.68 -11.07
CA LYS A 169 -12.41 9.24 -11.02
C LYS A 169 -13.90 8.93 -10.91
N PHE A 170 -14.64 9.70 -10.11
CA PHE A 170 -16.10 9.55 -10.03
C PHE A 170 -16.74 9.85 -11.38
N HIS A 171 -16.37 10.96 -12.02
CA HIS A 171 -16.89 11.33 -13.35
C HIS A 171 -16.62 10.24 -14.41
N HIS A 172 -15.39 9.73 -14.47
CA HIS A 172 -15.06 8.64 -15.40
C HIS A 172 -15.86 7.38 -15.12
N LEU A 173 -16.02 6.99 -13.84
CA LEU A 173 -16.74 5.78 -13.47
C LEU A 173 -18.23 5.84 -13.86
N VAL A 174 -18.88 6.99 -13.68
CA VAL A 174 -20.33 7.08 -13.89
C VAL A 174 -20.75 7.52 -15.30
N HIS A 175 -19.86 8.19 -16.05
CA HIS A 175 -20.17 8.67 -17.40
C HIS A 175 -19.42 7.89 -18.49
N HIS A 176 -18.10 7.79 -18.38
CA HIS A 176 -17.28 7.27 -19.47
C HIS A 176 -17.12 5.75 -19.44
N ALA A 177 -17.06 5.13 -18.26
CA ALA A 177 -16.86 3.69 -18.15
C ALA A 177 -18.03 2.89 -18.75
N PRO A 178 -19.32 3.23 -18.51
CA PRO A 178 -20.43 2.52 -19.14
C PRO A 178 -20.48 2.73 -20.66
N GLU A 179 -20.25 3.94 -21.14
CA GLU A 179 -20.18 4.25 -22.58
C GLU A 179 -19.04 3.49 -23.26
N PHE A 180 -17.88 3.42 -22.63
CA PHE A 180 -16.76 2.63 -23.11
C PHE A 180 -17.11 1.14 -23.19
N ALA A 181 -17.74 0.59 -22.15
CA ALA A 181 -18.15 -0.81 -22.11
C ALA A 181 -19.18 -1.15 -23.21
N GLU A 182 -20.10 -0.23 -23.52
CA GLU A 182 -21.05 -0.39 -24.63
C GLU A 182 -20.36 -0.44 -26.00
N ASN A 183 -19.40 0.46 -26.22
CA ASN A 183 -18.73 0.56 -27.52
C ASN A 183 -17.70 -0.56 -27.76
N HIS A 184 -17.13 -1.11 -26.69
CA HIS A 184 -16.01 -2.06 -26.80
C HIS A 184 -16.29 -3.45 -26.25
N GLY A 185 -17.39 -3.65 -25.52
CA GLY A 185 -17.74 -4.93 -24.92
C GLY A 185 -16.92 -5.31 -23.69
N PHE A 186 -16.08 -4.42 -23.16
CA PHE A 186 -15.28 -4.68 -21.96
C PHE A 186 -14.92 -3.40 -21.22
N TRP A 187 -14.46 -3.55 -19.98
CA TRP A 187 -13.95 -2.45 -19.16
C TRP A 187 -12.66 -2.84 -18.40
N GLY A 188 -12.61 -4.05 -17.82
CA GLY A 188 -11.48 -4.47 -17.00
C GLY A 188 -10.27 -5.03 -17.76
N LEU A 189 -10.38 -5.30 -19.07
CA LEU A 189 -9.31 -5.90 -19.87
C LEU A 189 -8.06 -4.99 -20.01
N LEU A 190 -8.24 -3.68 -20.06
CA LEU A 190 -7.15 -2.70 -20.19
C LEU A 190 -6.59 -2.24 -18.84
N SER A 191 -6.83 -3.03 -17.78
CA SER A 191 -6.33 -2.69 -16.45
C SER A 191 -4.80 -2.64 -16.41
N GLU A 192 -4.23 -1.65 -15.73
CA GLU A 192 -2.79 -1.55 -15.49
C GLU A 192 -2.28 -2.54 -14.41
N GLN A 193 -3.18 -3.32 -13.79
CA GLN A 193 -2.82 -4.27 -12.72
C GLN A 193 -1.73 -5.29 -13.11
N PRO A 194 -1.71 -5.85 -14.34
CA PRO A 194 -0.60 -6.70 -14.78
C PRO A 194 0.73 -5.95 -14.82
N VAL A 195 0.73 -4.69 -15.25
CA VAL A 195 1.93 -3.83 -15.31
C VAL A 195 2.42 -3.52 -13.88
N GLU A 196 1.52 -3.26 -12.93
CA GLU A 196 1.90 -3.08 -11.53
C GLU A 196 2.56 -4.32 -10.93
N LYS A 197 2.05 -5.52 -11.25
CA LYS A 197 2.66 -6.79 -10.83
C LYS A 197 4.04 -6.96 -11.45
N PHE A 198 4.19 -6.60 -12.73
CA PHE A 198 5.48 -6.61 -13.41
C PHE A 198 6.49 -5.67 -12.73
N HIS A 199 6.08 -4.44 -12.37
CA HIS A 199 6.93 -3.50 -11.64
C HIS A 199 7.46 -4.08 -10.31
N ALA A 200 6.63 -4.82 -9.57
CA ALA A 200 7.08 -5.45 -8.33
C ALA A 200 8.20 -6.47 -8.58
N LEU A 201 8.03 -7.35 -9.57
CA LEU A 201 9.03 -8.34 -9.96
C LEU A 201 10.32 -7.70 -10.48
N PHE A 202 10.21 -6.62 -11.26
CA PHE A 202 11.35 -5.87 -11.74
C PHE A 202 12.15 -5.24 -10.59
N ASN A 203 11.47 -4.69 -9.58
CA ASN A 203 12.14 -4.13 -8.40
C ASN A 203 12.86 -5.21 -7.56
N ASP A 204 12.28 -6.41 -7.46
CA ASP A 204 12.96 -7.54 -6.81
C ASP A 204 14.25 -7.91 -7.57
N ASP A 205 14.22 -7.85 -8.90
CA ASP A 205 15.40 -8.11 -9.74
C ASP A 205 16.49 -7.05 -9.56
N LEU A 206 16.11 -5.78 -9.52
CA LEU A 206 17.00 -4.68 -9.17
C LEU A 206 17.65 -4.93 -7.79
N ALA A 207 16.85 -5.32 -6.79
CA ALA A 207 17.36 -5.60 -5.45
C ALA A 207 18.33 -6.80 -5.43
N ARG A 208 18.08 -7.85 -6.22
CA ARG A 208 19.01 -8.99 -6.38
C ARG A 208 20.37 -8.58 -6.94
N LYS A 209 20.44 -7.49 -7.70
CA LYS A 209 21.68 -6.93 -8.29
C LYS A 209 22.15 -5.64 -7.63
N ALA A 210 21.66 -5.32 -6.43
CA ALA A 210 22.00 -4.07 -5.74
C ALA A 210 23.52 -3.86 -5.47
N ASN A 211 24.31 -4.94 -5.44
CA ASN A 211 25.76 -4.88 -5.25
C ASN A 211 26.57 -4.73 -6.55
N THR A 212 25.91 -4.80 -7.71
CA THR A 212 26.55 -4.56 -9.01
C THR A 212 26.71 -3.05 -9.21
N LYS A 213 27.90 -2.59 -9.64
CA LYS A 213 28.16 -1.16 -9.85
C LYS A 213 27.77 -0.67 -11.24
N ASP A 214 27.81 -1.56 -12.24
CA ASP A 214 27.45 -1.22 -13.60
C ASP A 214 25.93 -1.29 -13.80
N LEU A 215 25.35 -0.15 -14.21
CA LEU A 215 23.94 -0.03 -14.50
C LEU A 215 23.54 -0.84 -15.73
N HIS A 216 24.42 -0.94 -16.74
CA HIS A 216 24.12 -1.70 -17.95
C HIS A 216 23.90 -3.18 -17.61
N ASP A 217 24.81 -3.78 -16.84
CA ASP A 217 24.69 -5.16 -16.35
C ASP A 217 23.40 -5.39 -15.53
N ILE A 218 23.01 -4.43 -14.68
CA ILE A 218 21.76 -4.50 -13.90
C ILE A 218 20.54 -4.53 -14.83
N LEU A 219 20.48 -3.61 -15.80
CA LEU A 219 19.35 -3.50 -16.73
C LEU A 219 19.26 -4.71 -17.64
N MET A 220 20.38 -5.19 -18.18
CA MET A 220 20.43 -6.40 -19.00
C MET A 220 19.99 -7.63 -18.24
N PHE A 221 20.35 -7.74 -16.95
CA PHE A 221 19.84 -8.80 -16.08
C PHE A 221 18.32 -8.72 -15.92
N CYS A 222 17.78 -7.55 -15.56
CA CYS A 222 16.33 -7.39 -15.35
C CYS A 222 15.55 -7.64 -16.65
N ALA A 223 16.05 -7.17 -17.80
CA ALA A 223 15.46 -7.41 -19.10
C ALA A 223 15.44 -8.91 -19.46
N ARG A 224 16.54 -9.62 -19.19
CA ARG A 224 16.63 -11.08 -19.41
C ARG A 224 15.65 -11.85 -18.53
N GLU A 225 15.59 -11.54 -17.24
CA GLU A 225 14.65 -12.19 -16.31
C GLU A 225 13.20 -11.91 -16.71
N SER A 226 12.90 -10.68 -17.15
CA SER A 226 11.58 -10.29 -17.65
C SER A 226 11.21 -11.08 -18.92
N ALA A 227 12.12 -11.20 -19.88
CA ALA A 227 11.90 -11.96 -21.11
C ALA A 227 11.66 -13.45 -20.82
N ILE A 228 12.39 -14.04 -19.86
CA ILE A 228 12.18 -15.43 -19.43
C ILE A 228 10.79 -15.60 -18.83
N ARG A 229 10.36 -14.71 -17.92
CA ARG A 229 9.02 -14.78 -17.30
C ARG A 229 7.90 -14.66 -18.33
N ASN A 230 8.05 -13.74 -19.29
CA ASN A 230 7.07 -13.59 -20.36
C ASN A 230 7.00 -14.86 -21.22
N ALA A 231 8.16 -15.40 -21.64
CA ALA A 231 8.20 -16.65 -22.41
C ALA A 231 7.55 -17.83 -21.66
N ILE A 232 7.77 -17.93 -20.34
CA ILE A 232 7.12 -18.96 -19.51
C ILE A 232 5.61 -18.74 -19.44
N PHE A 233 5.17 -17.49 -19.27
CA PHE A 233 3.75 -17.14 -19.23
C PHE A 233 3.04 -17.54 -20.53
N ASP A 234 3.60 -17.14 -21.68
CA ASP A 234 3.05 -17.45 -23.00
C ASP A 234 3.04 -18.95 -23.30
N SER A 235 4.03 -19.69 -22.77
CA SER A 235 4.13 -21.15 -22.99
C SER A 235 3.20 -22.01 -22.13
N ASN A 236 2.60 -21.44 -21.08
CA ASN A 236 1.71 -22.18 -20.17
C ASN A 236 0.22 -22.11 -20.59
N GLU A 237 -0.09 -21.52 -21.75
CA GLU A 237 -1.42 -21.57 -22.38
C GLU A 237 -1.54 -22.74 -23.38
N LEU A 238 -1.26 -23.97 -22.92
CA LEU A 238 -1.63 -25.23 -23.59
C LEU A 238 -2.56 -26.06 -22.71
#